data_AF-A0A2E0G638-F1
#
_entry.id   AF-A0A2E0G638-F1
#
_cell.length_a   1.000
_cell.length_b   1.000
_cell.length_c   1.000
_cell.angle_alpha   90.00
_cell.angle_beta   90.00
_cell.angle_gamma   90.00
#
_symmetry.space_group_name_H-M   'P 1'
#
loop_
_entity.id
_entity.type
_entity.pdbx_description
1 polymer ?
#
loop_
_entity_poly.entity_id
_entity_poly.type
_entity_poly.pdbx_seq_one_letter_code
_entity_poly.pdbx_strand_id
1 'polypeptide(L)' 'MKMRYLFLIYLFTFSPGLLSACATCYGAPDAPATQGLNMAILVLLGFISAILLIISLSIFSIYRKSKLYHAQVNYESNN' A
#
# COMPACT_ATOMS: atom_id res chain seq x y z
N MET A 1 13.95 -3.78 -2.14
CA MET A 1 14.13 -2.80 -1.05
C MET A 1 13.00 -1.74 -0.95
N LYS A 2 11.93 -1.78 -1.76
CA LYS A 2 10.80 -0.81 -1.66
C LYS A 2 9.74 -1.16 -0.59
N MET A 3 9.59 -2.45 -0.27
CA MET A 3 8.57 -2.93 0.69
C MET A 3 8.79 -2.44 2.12
N ARG A 4 10.04 -2.27 2.55
CA ARG A 4 10.35 -1.75 3.89
C ARG A 4 9.97 -0.27 4.03
N TYR A 5 10.02 0.50 2.93
CA TYR A 5 9.60 1.91 2.89
C TYR A 5 8.07 2.04 2.84
N LEU A 6 7.38 1.19 2.08
CA LEU A 6 5.91 1.11 2.09
C LEU A 6 5.36 0.72 3.47
N PHE A 7 6.02 -0.23 4.16
CA PHE A 7 5.65 -0.61 5.52
C PHE A 7 5.84 0.53 6.52
N LEU A 8 6.91 1.32 6.38
CA LEU A 8 7.14 2.51 7.22
C LEU A 8 6.11 3.61 6.97
N ILE A 9 5.73 3.88 5.71
CA ILE A 9 4.67 4.84 5.37
C ILE A 9 3.32 4.36 5.92
N TYR A 10 3.00 3.07 5.74
CA TYR A 10 1.79 2.48 6.28
C TYR A 10 1.72 2.59 7.81
N LEU A 11 2.82 2.30 8.51
CA LEU A 11 2.92 2.42 9.97
C LEU A 11 2.82 3.89 10.44
N PHE A 12 3.34 4.84 9.66
CA PHE A 12 3.24 6.27 9.94
C PHE A 12 1.81 6.80 9.73
N THR A 13 1.14 6.39 8.66
CA THR A 13 -0.28 6.70 8.39
C THR A 13 -1.22 6.01 9.38
N PHE A 14 -0.84 4.86 9.93
CA PHE A 14 -1.63 4.13 10.93
C PHE A 14 -1.58 4.76 12.34
N SER A 15 -0.80 5.82 12.56
CA SER A 15 -0.82 6.53 13.84
C SER A 15 -2.23 7.10 14.10
N PRO A 16 -2.95 6.61 15.12
CA PRO A 16 -4.39 6.85 15.29
C PRO A 16 -4.74 8.32 15.58
N GLY A 17 -3.75 9.18 15.88
CA GLY A 17 -3.93 10.62 16.03
C GLY A 17 -4.23 11.38 14.73
N LEU A 18 -3.96 10.80 13.55
CA LEU A 18 -4.33 11.38 12.24
C LEU A 18 -5.59 10.75 11.62
N LEU A 19 -6.00 9.58 12.12
CA LEU A 19 -7.16 8.82 11.61
C LEU A 19 -8.48 9.21 12.30
N SER A 20 -8.41 9.87 13.45
CA SER A 20 -9.56 10.66 13.93
C SER A 20 -9.74 11.78 12.92
N ALA A 21 -10.88 11.82 12.21
CA ALA A 21 -11.26 12.91 11.33
C ALA A 21 -10.77 14.22 11.95
N CYS A 22 -9.82 14.90 11.30
CA CYS A 22 -9.25 16.13 11.84
C CYS A 22 -10.43 16.99 12.28
N ALA A 23 -10.54 17.27 13.59
CA ALA A 23 -11.62 18.09 14.13
C ALA A 23 -11.67 19.48 13.47
N THR A 24 -10.60 19.87 12.78
CA THR A 24 -10.47 21.04 11.90
C THR A 24 -11.23 20.93 10.57
N CYS A 25 -11.40 19.72 9.99
CA CYS A 25 -12.05 19.50 8.68
C CYS A 25 -13.53 19.10 8.79
N TYR A 26 -13.96 18.45 9.88
CA TYR A 26 -15.33 17.92 9.99
C TYR A 26 -16.09 18.29 11.28
N GLY A 27 -15.47 19.04 12.21
CA GLY A 27 -16.14 19.46 13.44
C GLY A 27 -16.34 18.33 14.45
N ALA A 28 -17.37 18.45 15.31
CA ALA A 28 -17.59 17.57 16.45
C ALA A 28 -17.64 16.07 16.06
N PRO A 29 -16.89 15.19 16.77
CA PRO A 29 -16.81 13.76 16.46
C PRO A 29 -18.13 13.00 16.64
N ASP A 30 -19.12 13.63 17.29
CA ASP A 30 -20.37 13.01 17.75
C ASP A 30 -21.55 13.24 16.79
N ALA A 31 -21.34 13.97 15.69
CA ALA A 31 -22.38 14.22 14.71
C ALA A 31 -22.56 13.02 13.76
N PRO A 32 -23.80 12.65 13.38
CA PRO A 32 -24.08 11.55 12.45
C PRO A 32 -23.42 11.73 11.07
N ALA A 33 -23.08 12.96 10.69
CA ALA A 33 -22.31 13.27 9.49
C ALA A 33 -20.88 12.69 9.53
N THR A 34 -20.23 12.66 10.70
CA THR A 34 -18.84 12.19 10.89
C THR A 34 -18.73 10.67 10.76
N GLN A 35 -19.79 9.94 11.13
CA GLN A 35 -19.82 8.47 11.08
C GLN A 35 -19.81 7.93 9.65
N GLY A 36 -20.52 8.59 8.72
CA GLY A 36 -20.50 8.23 7.30
C GLY A 36 -19.14 8.51 6.64
N LEU A 37 -18.50 9.60 7.03
CA LEU A 37 -17.20 10.02 6.47
C LEU A 37 -16.05 9.11 6.93
N ASN A 38 -16.05 8.65 8.18
CA ASN A 38 -15.03 7.72 8.67
C ASN A 38 -15.03 6.40 7.86
N MET A 39 -16.22 5.88 7.54
CA MET A 39 -16.35 4.68 6.70
C MET A 39 -15.90 4.94 5.26
N ALA A 40 -16.19 6.13 4.69
CA ALA A 40 -15.73 6.50 3.36
C ALA A 40 -14.19 6.57 3.27
N ILE A 41 -13.54 7.13 4.28
CA ILE A 41 -12.08 7.18 4.39
C ILE A 41 -11.47 5.78 4.43
N LEU A 42 -12.05 4.86 5.20
CA LEU A 42 -11.57 3.47 5.25
C LEU A 42 -11.68 2.79 3.87
N VAL A 43 -12.76 3.01 3.14
CA VAL A 43 -12.93 2.46 1.78
C VAL A 43 -11.89 3.05 0.82
N LEU A 44 -11.67 4.37 0.85
CA LEU A 44 -10.67 5.03 0.00
C LEU A 44 -9.25 4.55 0.30
N LEU A 45 -8.87 4.45 1.58
CA LEU A 45 -7.57 3.88 1.97
C LEU A 45 -7.44 2.43 1.53
N GLY A 46 -8.49 1.62 1.72
CA GLY A 46 -8.54 0.24 1.27
C GLY A 46 -8.26 0.12 -0.22
N PHE A 47 -8.93 0.93 -1.04
CA PHE A 47 -8.78 0.90 -2.49
C PHE A 47 -7.36 1.30 -2.95
N ILE A 48 -6.81 2.37 -2.38
CA ILE A 48 -5.43 2.81 -2.70
C ILE A 48 -4.42 1.72 -2.29
N SER A 49 -4.59 1.13 -1.10
CA SER A 49 -3.70 0.06 -0.63
C SER A 49 -3.75 -1.17 -1.53
N ALA A 50 -4.96 -1.55 -2.01
CA ALA A 50 -5.15 -2.68 -2.91
C ALA A 50 -4.43 -2.45 -4.25
N ILE A 51 -4.59 -1.27 -4.85
CA ILE A 51 -3.92 -0.95 -6.13
C ILE A 51 -2.40 -1.00 -5.98
N LEU A 52 -1.86 -0.37 -4.94
CA LEU A 52 -0.40 -0.38 -4.70
C LEU A 52 0.14 -1.80 -4.51
N LEU A 53 -0.62 -2.66 -3.82
CA LEU A 53 -0.25 -4.04 -3.54
C LEU A 53 -0.26 -4.87 -4.83
N ILE A 54 -1.27 -4.71 -5.69
CA ILE A 54 -1.36 -5.37 -7.00
C ILE A 54 -0.17 -5.00 -7.88
N ILE A 55 0.12 -3.71 -8.02
CA ILE A 55 1.26 -3.24 -8.84
C ILE A 55 2.58 -3.82 -8.32
N SER A 56 2.75 -3.83 -7.00
CA SER A 56 3.95 -4.38 -6.35
C SER A 56 4.12 -5.88 -6.60
N LEU A 57 3.04 -6.66 -6.54
CA LEU A 57 3.04 -8.09 -6.82
C LEU A 57 3.34 -8.38 -8.29
N SER A 58 2.77 -7.61 -9.21
CA SER A 58 3.03 -7.74 -10.65
C SER A 58 4.52 -7.56 -10.96
N ILE A 59 5.13 -6.51 -10.43
CA ILE A 59 6.56 -6.25 -10.58
C ILE A 59 7.37 -7.38 -9.96
N PHE A 60 7.03 -7.81 -8.73
CA PHE A 60 7.75 -8.87 -8.04
C PHE A 60 7.70 -10.22 -8.77
N SER A 61 6.56 -10.54 -9.39
CA SER A 61 6.42 -11.75 -10.22
C SER A 61 7.40 -11.72 -11.38
N ILE A 62 7.49 -10.60 -12.10
CA ILE A 62 8.44 -10.43 -13.21
C ILE A 62 9.89 -10.54 -12.71
N TYR A 63 10.24 -9.90 -11.58
CA TYR A 63 11.59 -10.02 -11.00
C TYR A 63 11.96 -11.46 -10.64
N ARG A 64 11.03 -12.26 -10.10
CA ARG A 64 11.27 -13.67 -9.80
C ARG A 64 11.54 -14.47 -11.06
N LYS A 65 10.77 -14.23 -12.13
CA LYS A 65 10.97 -14.90 -13.42
C LYS A 65 12.30 -14.47 -14.06
N SER A 66 12.63 -13.18 -14.02
CA SER A 66 13.85 -12.64 -14.59
C SER A 66 15.12 -13.29 -14.00
N LYS A 67 15.15 -13.54 -12.68
CA LYS A 67 16.26 -14.31 -12.07
C LYS A 67 16.44 -15.71 -12.65
N LEU A 68 15.34 -16.39 -12.98
CA LEU A 68 15.40 -17.72 -13.58
C LEU A 68 15.99 -17.60 -15.00
N TYR A 69 15.51 -16.65 -15.81
CA TYR A 69 16.05 -16.38 -17.15
C TYR A 69 17.53 -16.02 -17.14
N HIS A 70 17.99 -15.19 -16.21
CA HIS A 70 19.42 -14.90 -16.07
C HIS A 70 20.26 -16.15 -15.76
N ALA A 71 19.73 -17.10 -14.99
CA ALA A 71 20.39 -18.38 -14.76
C ALA A 71 20.38 -19.29 -16.01
N GLN A 72 19.31 -19.28 -16.81
CA GLN A 72 19.27 -20.02 -18.09
C GLN A 72 20.27 -19.46 -19.11
N VAL A 73 20.32 -18.13 -19.27
CA VAL A 73 21.24 -17.44 -20.19
C VAL A 73 22.71 -17.70 -19.82
N ASN A 74 23.02 -17.77 -18.52
CA ASN A 74 24.38 -18.03 -18.08
C ASN A 74 24.83 -19.48 -18.38
N TYR A 75 23.89 -20.45 -18.34
CA TYR A 75 24.15 -21.83 -18.73
C TYR A 75 24.44 -21.96 -20.23
N GLU A 76 23.67 -21.28 -21.09
CA GLU A 76 23.89 -21.29 -22.54
C GLU A 76 25.18 -20.57 -22.94
N SER A 77 25.59 -19.52 -22.21
CA SER A 77 26.89 -18.87 -22.44
C SER A 77 28.11 -19.69 -21.97
N ASN A 78 27.92 -20.75 -21.18
CA ASN A 78 29.00 -21.59 -20.65
C ASN A 78 29.12 -22.95 -21.37
N ASN A 79 28.27 -23.22 -22.36
CA ASN A 79 28.29 -24.42 -23.20
C ASN A 79 28.56 -24.06 -24.67
#